data_AF-A0A8S4A762-F1
#
_entry.id   AF-A0A8S4A762-F1
#
_cell.length_a   1.000
_cell.length_b   1.000
_cell.length_c   1.000
_cell.angle_alpha   90.00
_cell.angle_beta   90.00
_cell.angle_gamma   90.00
#
_symmetry.space_group_name_H-M   'P 1'
#
loop_
_entity.id
_entity.type
_entity.pdbx_description
1 polymer ?
#
loop_
_entity_poly.entity_id
_entity_poly.type
_entity_poly.pdbx_seq_one_letter_code
_entity_poly.pdbx_strand_id
1 'polypeptide(L)'
;MDIATEVIAENLGKSWHKLGRKLRLGGVKLESIANRHPTDLEETAVELLKEWRKSQGAGARTGQLIRALKDCQFNLTADKVEEALHSQGL
;
A
#
# COMPACT_ATOMS: atom_id res chain seq x y z
N MET A 1 -6.08 8.88 -5.14
CA MET A 1 -5.68 7.65 -4.40
C MET A 1 -4.84 7.99 -3.16
N ASP A 2 -4.63 9.28 -2.94
CA ASP A 2 -3.59 9.81 -2.09
C ASP A 2 -3.96 9.58 -0.62
N ILE A 3 -5.23 9.79 -0.26
CA ILE A 3 -5.79 9.43 1.05
C ILE A 3 -5.56 7.95 1.40
N ALA A 4 -5.84 7.03 0.47
CA ALA A 4 -5.61 5.60 0.72
C ALA A 4 -4.11 5.29 0.87
N THR A 5 -3.25 6.04 0.19
CA THR A 5 -1.80 5.87 0.27
C THR A 5 -1.29 6.33 1.63
N GLU A 6 -1.74 7.50 2.09
CA GLU A 6 -1.41 8.07 3.40
C GLU A 6 -1.84 7.12 4.53
N VAL A 7 -3.12 6.74 4.57
CA VAL A 7 -3.65 5.84 5.61
C VAL A 7 -2.91 4.50 5.62
N ILE A 8 -2.60 3.93 4.45
CA ILE A 8 -1.83 2.68 4.41
C ILE A 8 -0.41 2.92 4.94
N ALA A 9 0.28 3.96 4.48
CA ALA A 9 1.66 4.22 4.86
C ALA A 9 1.83 4.39 6.38
N GLU A 10 0.94 5.14 7.02
CA GLU A 10 0.92 5.37 8.46
C GLU A 10 0.65 4.08 9.28
N ASN A 11 -0.03 3.09 8.70
CA ASN A 11 -0.54 1.92 9.42
C ASN A 11 0.12 0.58 9.03
N LEU A 12 0.92 0.52 7.95
CA LEU A 12 1.45 -0.74 7.41
C LEU A 12 2.70 -1.22 8.17
N GLY A 13 3.55 -0.28 8.63
CA GLY A 13 4.76 -0.55 9.39
C GLY A 13 5.68 -1.59 8.73
N LYS A 14 6.32 -2.45 9.53
CA LYS A 14 7.32 -3.44 9.06
C LYS A 14 6.75 -4.53 8.14
N SER A 15 5.42 -4.66 8.04
CA SER A 15 4.76 -5.71 7.26
C SER A 15 4.54 -5.33 5.79
N TRP A 16 5.06 -4.19 5.34
CA TRP A 16 4.94 -3.69 3.97
C TRP A 16 5.41 -4.69 2.90
N HIS A 17 6.40 -5.53 3.20
CA HIS A 17 6.90 -6.57 2.31
C HIS A 17 5.83 -7.64 1.98
N LYS A 18 4.94 -7.95 2.94
CA LYS A 18 3.82 -8.89 2.73
C LYS A 18 2.81 -8.31 1.75
N LEU A 19 2.46 -7.03 1.93
CA LEU A 19 1.55 -6.32 1.02
C LEU A 19 2.14 -6.22 -0.39
N GLY A 20 3.43 -5.88 -0.51
CA GLY A 20 4.12 -5.77 -1.79
C GLY A 20 4.07 -7.05 -2.62
N ARG A 21 4.32 -8.21 -1.99
CA ARG A 21 4.17 -9.52 -2.64
C ARG A 21 2.72 -9.78 -3.06
N LYS A 22 1.75 -9.42 -2.23
CA LYS A 22 0.33 -9.60 -2.56
C LYS A 22 -0.10 -8.74 -3.75
N LEU A 23 0.46 -7.54 -3.85
CA LEU A 23 0.31 -6.61 -4.98
C LEU A 23 1.12 -7.02 -6.22
N ARG A 24 1.74 -8.21 -6.22
CA ARG A 24 2.52 -8.78 -7.33
C ARG A 24 3.71 -7.92 -7.76
N LEU A 25 4.28 -7.13 -6.85
CA LEU A 25 5.56 -6.49 -7.09
C LEU A 25 6.68 -7.54 -7.04
N GLY A 26 7.57 -7.51 -8.04
CA GLY A 26 8.68 -8.45 -8.14
C GLY A 26 9.71 -8.26 -7.02
N GLY A 27 10.41 -9.34 -6.65
CA GLY A 27 11.39 -9.34 -5.55
C GLY A 27 12.47 -8.26 -5.68
N VAL A 28 12.99 -8.05 -6.90
CA VAL A 28 13.99 -7.01 -7.19
C VAL A 28 13.45 -5.60 -6.89
N LYS A 29 12.17 -5.33 -7.19
CA LYS A 29 11.55 -4.04 -6.86
C LYS A 29 11.42 -3.86 -5.35
N LEU A 30 11.00 -4.90 -4.64
CA LEU A 30 10.85 -4.85 -3.19
C LEU A 30 12.21 -4.62 -2.49
N GLU A 31 13.26 -5.29 -2.95
CA GLU A 31 14.62 -5.08 -2.44
C GLU A 31 15.12 -3.66 -2.73
N SER A 32 14.85 -3.13 -3.92
CA SER A 32 15.18 -1.74 -4.25
C SER A 32 14.46 -0.73 -3.36
N ILE A 33 13.19 -0.97 -3.03
CA ILE A 33 12.42 -0.12 -2.11
C ILE A 33 13.01 -0.19 -0.69
N ALA A 34 13.33 -1.39 -0.20
CA ALA A 34 13.95 -1.59 1.11
C ALA A 34 15.29 -0.84 1.24
N ASN A 35 16.09 -0.81 0.18
CA ASN A 35 17.38 -0.11 0.16
C ASN A 35 17.26 1.42 0.09
N ARG A 36 16.16 1.97 -0.45
CA ARG A 36 15.98 3.43 -0.54
C ARG A 36 15.61 4.06 0.79
N HIS A 37 14.77 3.37 1.58
CA HIS A 37 14.21 3.89 2.82
C HIS A 37 14.38 2.87 3.97
N PRO A 38 15.63 2.54 4.36
CA PRO A 38 15.87 1.42 5.27
C PRO A 38 15.29 1.62 6.68
N THR A 39 15.17 2.88 7.12
CA THR A 39 14.69 3.25 8.47
C THR A 39 13.30 3.89 8.47
N ASP A 40 12.84 4.35 7.29
CA ASP A 40 11.60 5.11 7.16
C ASP A 40 10.51 4.23 6.56
N LEU A 41 9.70 3.62 7.44
CA LEU A 41 8.68 2.65 7.06
C LEU A 41 7.49 3.29 6.35
N GLU A 42 7.21 4.56 6.65
CA GLU A 42 6.14 5.31 6.02
C GLU A 42 6.51 5.63 4.58
N GLU A 43 7.68 6.22 4.34
CA GLU A 43 8.19 6.48 2.99
C GLU A 43 8.38 5.18 2.19
N THR A 44 8.83 4.11 2.84
CA THR A 44 8.89 2.77 2.24
C THR A 44 7.53 2.32 1.71
N ALA A 45 6.47 2.49 2.52
CA ALA A 45 5.12 2.10 2.13
C ALA A 45 4.55 3.02 1.04
N VAL A 46 4.84 4.32 1.08
CA VAL A 46 4.48 5.26 0.01
C VAL A 46 5.14 4.87 -1.31
N GLU A 47 6.44 4.58 -1.31
CA GLU A 47 7.18 4.15 -2.51
C GLU A 47 6.67 2.81 -3.05
N LEU A 48 6.35 1.86 -2.16
CA LEU A 48 5.70 0.60 -2.54
C LEU A 48 4.40 0.84 -3.33
N LEU A 49 3.53 1.70 -2.81
CA LEU A 49 2.22 1.99 -3.41
C LEU A 49 2.36 2.78 -4.71
N LYS A 50 3.33 3.70 -4.81
CA LYS A 50 3.69 4.37 -6.07
C LYS A 50 4.16 3.37 -7.13
N GLU A 51 5.04 2.46 -6.78
CA GLU A 51 5.54 1.44 -7.71
C GLU A 51 4.45 0.47 -8.15
N TRP A 52 3.55 0.08 -7.24
CA TRP A 52 2.37 -0.70 -7.59
C TRP A 52 1.48 0.05 -8.57
N ARG A 53 1.16 1.33 -8.29
CA ARG A 53 0.32 2.15 -9.17
C ARG A 53 0.92 2.27 -10.57
N LYS A 54 2.24 2.49 -10.66
CA LYS A 54 2.95 2.48 -11.95
C LYS A 54 2.84 1.14 -12.67
N SER A 55 2.95 0.02 -11.93
CA SER A 55 2.82 -1.33 -12.49
C SER A 55 1.41 -1.66 -13.00
N GLN A 56 0.38 -1.05 -12.42
CA GLN A 56 -1.02 -1.25 -12.83
C GLN A 56 -1.50 -0.25 -13.91
N GLY A 57 -0.76 0.85 -14.13
CA GLY A 57 -1.15 1.90 -15.06
C GLY A 57 -2.51 2.53 -14.71
N ALA A 58 -3.35 2.74 -15.72
CA ALA A 58 -4.69 3.30 -15.53
C ALA A 58 -5.68 2.35 -14.81
N GLY A 59 -5.31 1.08 -14.63
CA GLY A 59 -6.15 0.07 -13.97
C GLY A 59 -6.03 0.06 -12.44
N ALA A 60 -5.13 0.86 -11.86
CA ALA A 60 -4.98 0.94 -10.41
C ALA A 60 -6.30 1.41 -9.77
N ARG A 61 -6.87 0.62 -8.86
CA ARG A 61 -8.08 0.96 -8.11
C ARG A 61 -7.90 0.76 -6.62
N THR A 62 -8.49 1.63 -5.80
CA THR A 62 -8.39 1.55 -4.33
C THR A 62 -9.00 0.26 -3.80
N GLY A 63 -10.06 -0.26 -4.44
CA GLY A 63 -10.62 -1.56 -4.12
C GLY A 63 -9.63 -2.73 -4.23
N GLN A 64 -8.62 -2.64 -5.12
CA GLN A 64 -7.56 -3.65 -5.19
C GLN A 64 -6.62 -3.58 -3.99
N LEU A 65 -6.31 -2.36 -3.52
CA LEU A 65 -5.52 -2.15 -2.29
C LEU A 65 -6.26 -2.70 -1.07
N ILE A 66 -7.54 -2.33 -0.91
CA ILE A 66 -8.39 -2.82 0.19
C ILE A 66 -8.45 -4.35 0.19
N ARG A 67 -8.67 -4.96 -0.98
CA ARG A 67 -8.67 -6.43 -1.10
C ARG A 67 -7.32 -7.05 -0.74
N ALA A 68 -6.22 -6.45 -1.17
CA ALA A 68 -4.87 -6.93 -0.84
C ALA A 68 -4.56 -6.79 0.66
N LEU A 69 -5.01 -5.72 1.30
CA LEU A 69 -4.89 -5.52 2.75
C LEU A 69 -5.67 -6.60 3.52
N LYS A 70 -6.94 -6.83 3.16
CA LYS A 70 -7.78 -7.86 3.79
C LYS A 70 -7.17 -9.27 3.64
N ASP A 71 -6.66 -9.60 2.46
CA ASP A 71 -5.99 -10.89 2.22
C ASP A 71 -4.67 -11.03 3.01
N CYS A 72 -3.97 -9.93 3.25
CA CYS A 72 -2.80 -9.92 4.12
C CYS A 72 -3.16 -9.88 5.62
N GLN A 73 -4.44 -9.90 5.98
CA GLN A 73 -4.98 -9.75 7.34
C GLN A 73 -4.73 -8.36 7.96
N PHE A 74 -4.46 -7.34 7.14
CA PHE A 74 -4.40 -5.94 7.56
C PHE A 74 -5.82 -5.33 7.60
N ASN A 75 -6.74 -6.01 8.27
CA ASN A 75 -8.17 -5.64 8.27
C ASN A 75 -8.41 -4.26 8.87
N LEU A 76 -7.71 -3.91 9.96
CA LEU A 76 -7.82 -2.58 10.58
C LEU A 76 -7.36 -1.47 9.62
N THR A 77 -6.27 -1.67 8.88
CA THR A 77 -5.83 -0.72 7.87
C THR A 77 -6.81 -0.63 6.71
N ALA A 78 -7.38 -1.75 6.28
CA ALA A 78 -8.39 -1.78 5.22
C ALA A 78 -9.65 -1.00 5.63
N ASP A 79 -10.12 -1.20 6.86
CA ASP A 79 -11.27 -0.51 7.44
C ASP A 79 -11.02 1.01 7.51
N LYS A 80 -9.86 1.44 8.05
CA LYS A 80 -9.46 2.85 8.06
C LYS A 80 -9.43 3.49 6.66
N VAL A 81 -8.99 2.74 5.65
CA VAL A 81 -8.99 3.21 4.26
C VAL A 81 -10.43 3.37 3.76
N GLU A 82 -11.32 2.40 4.04
CA GLU A 82 -12.73 2.48 3.68
C GLU A 82 -13.44 3.65 4.39
N GLU A 83 -13.20 3.85 5.69
CA GLU A 83 -13.71 4.99 6.47
C GLU A 83 -13.21 6.33 5.93
N ALA A 84 -11.93 6.46 5.62
CA ALA A 84 -11.35 7.69 5.09
C ALA A 84 -11.91 8.06 3.72
N LEU A 85 -12.20 7.08 2.86
CA LEU A 85 -12.86 7.30 1.57
C LEU A 85 -14.32 7.72 1.75
N HIS A 86 -15.05 7.04 2.63
CA HIS A 86 -16.45 7.36 2.91
C HIS A 86 -16.62 8.76 3.51
N SER A 87 -15.73 9.16 4.43
CA SER A 87 -15.70 10.50 5.03
C SER A 87 -15.42 11.61 4.00
N GLN A 88 -14.74 11.27 2.90
CA GLN A 88 -14.47 12.18 1.78
C GLN A 88 -15.57 12.20 0.70
N GLY A 89 -16.64 11.42 0.88
CA GLY A 89 -17.76 11.35 -0.08
C GLY A 89 -17.42 10.62 -1.40
N LEU A 90 -16.43 9.72 -1.38
CA LEU A 90 -15.96 8.94 -2.53
C LEU A 90 -16.40 7.48 -2.49
#